data_AF-A0A482Z5C4-F1
#
_entry.id   AF-A0A482Z5C4-F1
#
_cell.length_a   1.000
_cell.length_b   1.000
_cell.length_c   1.000
_cell.angle_alpha   90.00
_cell.angle_beta   90.00
_cell.angle_gamma   90.00
#
_symmetry.space_group_name_H-M   'P 1'
#
loop_
_entity.id
_entity.type
_entity.pdbx_description
1 polymer ?
#
loop_
_entity_poly.entity_id
_entity_poly.type
_entity_poly.pdbx_seq_one_letter_code
_entity_poly.pdbx_strand_id
1 'polypeptide(L)'
;MKVKNKYVNRSRISEKRFREIIKYFSLDLNAVQIKELTGLSRQTINKYLTAIRLRIVELSILQSAPLVGQIEVDESYFGARRVRGKRGRGAL
;
A
#
# COMPACT_ATOMS: atom_id res chain seq x y z
N MET A 1 27.73 9.46 13.36
CA MET A 1 26.37 9.57 13.94
C MET A 1 25.46 8.52 13.31
N LYS A 2 24.67 7.77 14.10
CA LYS A 2 23.73 6.77 13.55
C LYS A 2 22.56 7.52 12.92
N VAL A 3 22.48 7.55 11.60
CA VAL A 3 21.39 8.22 10.87
C VAL A 3 20.08 7.57 11.29
N LYS A 4 19.22 8.33 11.98
CA LYS A 4 17.88 7.88 12.33
C LYS A 4 17.02 7.89 11.07
N ASN A 5 16.22 6.85 10.89
CA ASN A 5 15.29 6.77 9.77
C ASN A 5 14.21 7.85 9.92
N LYS A 6 14.21 8.85 9.04
CA LYS A 6 13.23 9.96 9.09
C LYS A 6 11.79 9.55 8.79
N TYR A 7 11.58 8.41 8.14
CA TYR A 7 10.26 7.95 7.73
C TYR A 7 9.61 7.00 8.74
N VAL A 8 10.41 6.34 9.57
CA VAL A 8 9.91 5.34 10.52
C VAL A 8 10.55 5.52 11.89
N ASN A 9 9.72 5.95 12.85
CA ASN A 9 10.15 6.13 14.23
C ASN A 9 10.38 4.77 14.93
N ARG A 10 11.37 4.70 15.81
CA ARG A 10 11.74 3.53 16.64
C ARG A 10 11.89 2.22 15.85
N SER A 11 12.32 2.30 14.59
CA SER A 11 12.51 1.12 13.75
C SER A 11 13.95 0.59 13.79
N ARG A 12 14.09 -0.72 13.62
CA ARG A 12 15.38 -1.42 13.43
C ARG A 12 15.82 -1.47 11.96
N ILE A 13 14.99 -1.04 11.00
CA ILE A 13 15.38 -0.96 9.59
C ILE A 13 16.06 0.37 9.28
N SER A 14 17.09 0.32 8.43
CA SER A 14 17.74 1.53 7.93
C SER A 14 16.82 2.32 7.01
N GLU A 15 17.12 3.60 6.84
CA GLU A 15 16.39 4.46 5.90
C GLU A 15 16.47 3.94 4.45
N LYS A 16 17.65 3.46 4.03
CA LYS A 16 17.85 2.85 2.71
C LYS A 16 16.88 1.69 2.48
N ARG A 17 16.78 0.77 3.46
CA ARG A 17 15.84 -0.36 3.38
C ARG A 17 14.39 0.10 3.31
N PHE A 18 14.02 1.14 4.05
CA PHE A 18 12.67 1.68 3.95
C PHE A 18 12.38 2.28 2.55
N ARG A 19 13.33 3.02 1.97
CA ARG A 19 13.18 3.56 0.61
C ARG A 19 13.09 2.45 -0.45
N GLU A 20 13.81 1.34 -0.28
CA GLU A 20 13.67 0.14 -1.13
C GLU A 20 12.24 -0.41 -1.06
N ILE A 21 11.64 -0.51 0.13
CA ILE A 21 10.24 -0.95 0.28
C ILE A 21 9.28 -0.03 -0.48
N ILE A 22 9.44 1.30 -0.37
CA ILE A 22 8.61 2.25 -1.13
C ILE A 22 8.78 2.06 -2.63
N LYS A 23 10.03 1.94 -3.11
CA LYS A 23 10.33 1.71 -4.53
C LYS A 23 9.66 0.43 -5.04
N TYR A 24 9.73 -0.66 -4.28
CA TYR A 24 9.12 -1.92 -4.71
C TYR A 24 7.59 -1.90 -4.63
N PHE A 25 7.03 -1.18 -3.65
CA PHE A 25 5.59 -0.95 -3.58
C PHE A 25 5.09 -0.16 -4.80
N SER A 26 5.81 0.86 -5.26
CA SER A 26 5.43 1.62 -6.46
C SER A 26 5.59 0.84 -7.77
N LEU A 27 6.28 -0.31 -7.74
CA LEU A 27 6.39 -1.25 -8.86
C LEU A 27 5.37 -2.40 -8.75
N ASP A 28 4.37 -2.27 -7.88
CA ASP A 28 3.33 -3.26 -7.62
C ASP A 28 3.84 -4.65 -7.21
N LEU A 29 5.03 -4.73 -6.58
CA LEU A 29 5.53 -5.98 -6.05
C LEU A 29 4.76 -6.41 -4.80
N ASN A 30 4.50 -7.71 -4.71
CA ASN A 30 3.83 -8.29 -3.55
C ASN A 30 4.81 -8.50 -2.37
N ALA A 31 4.27 -8.77 -1.19
CA ALA A 31 5.09 -8.88 0.03
C ALA A 31 6.09 -10.04 0.02
N VAL A 32 5.87 -11.08 -0.79
CA VAL A 32 6.79 -12.22 -0.93
C VAL A 32 8.00 -11.80 -1.77
N GLN A 33 7.75 -11.17 -2.93
CA GLN A 33 8.79 -10.63 -3.80
C GLN A 33 9.65 -9.60 -3.07
N ILE A 34 9.01 -8.68 -2.34
CA ILE A 34 9.74 -7.66 -1.57
C ILE A 34 10.58 -8.29 -0.45
N LYS A 35 10.07 -9.33 0.22
CA LYS A 35 10.85 -10.08 1.21
C LYS A 35 12.12 -10.65 0.56
N GLU A 36 11.99 -11.28 -0.61
CA GLU A 36 13.12 -11.90 -1.32
C GLU A 36 14.17 -10.86 -1.73
N LEU A 37 13.74 -9.68 -2.20
CA LEU A 37 14.64 -8.61 -2.62
C LEU A 37 15.31 -7.86 -1.45
N THR A 38 14.64 -7.75 -0.30
CA THR A 38 15.13 -6.94 0.84
C THR A 38 15.76 -7.78 1.95
N GLY A 39 15.48 -9.08 2.01
CA GLY A 39 15.85 -9.97 3.12
C GLY A 39 15.05 -9.72 4.41
N LEU A 40 14.03 -8.86 4.38
CA LEU A 40 13.20 -8.56 5.55
C LEU A 40 12.07 -9.61 5.71
N SER A 41 11.60 -9.81 6.95
CA SER A 41 10.49 -10.73 7.19
C SER A 41 9.23 -10.27 6.43
N ARG A 42 8.44 -11.23 5.91
CA ARG A 42 7.18 -10.93 5.21
C ARG A 42 6.21 -10.15 6.09
N GLN A 43 6.22 -10.43 7.40
CA GLN A 43 5.42 -9.72 8.40
C GLN A 43 5.83 -8.25 8.51
N THR A 44 7.14 -7.97 8.52
CA THR A 44 7.67 -6.59 8.48
C THR A 44 7.26 -5.87 7.21
N ILE A 45 7.38 -6.52 6.05
CA ILE A 45 6.96 -5.95 4.77
C ILE A 45 5.47 -5.64 4.78
N ASN A 46 4.62 -6.60 5.16
CA ASN A 46 3.17 -6.40 5.25
C ASN A 46 2.81 -5.22 6.16
N LYS A 47 3.46 -5.08 7.32
CA LYS A 47 3.26 -3.93 8.22
C LYS A 47 3.49 -2.61 7.49
N TYR A 48 4.57 -2.49 6.72
CA TYR A 48 4.88 -1.27 5.97
C TYR A 48 3.93 -1.05 4.80
N LEU A 49 3.61 -2.09 4.02
CA LEU A 49 2.68 -1.96 2.90
C LEU A 49 1.29 -1.52 3.37
N THR A 50 0.80 -2.06 4.49
CA THR A 50 -0.46 -1.62 5.10
C THR A 50 -0.41 -0.16 5.53
N ALA A 51 0.66 0.25 6.21
CA ALA A 51 0.82 1.65 6.65
C ALA A 51 0.88 2.62 5.46
N ILE A 52 1.57 2.25 4.38
CA ILE A 52 1.63 3.05 3.13
C ILE A 52 0.23 3.19 2.51
N ARG A 53 -0.51 2.08 2.37
CA ARG A 53 -1.88 2.11 1.81
C ARG A 53 -2.82 2.99 2.64
N LEU A 54 -2.77 2.88 3.97
CA LEU A 54 -3.56 3.73 4.86
C LEU A 54 -3.21 5.21 4.70
N ARG A 55 -1.91 5.53 4.57
CA ARG A 55 -1.48 6.91 4.34
C ARG A 55 -1.96 7.46 2.99
N ILE A 56 -1.96 6.63 1.94
CA ILE A 56 -2.52 7.01 0.64
C ILE A 56 -4.02 7.32 0.79
N VAL A 57 -4.79 6.44 1.43
CA VAL A 57 -6.23 6.66 1.67
C VAL A 57 -6.47 7.96 2.45
N GLU A 58 -5.73 8.18 3.53
CA GLU A 58 -5.84 9.41 4.32
C GLU A 58 -5.57 10.66 3.46
N LEU A 59 -4.52 10.65 2.65
CA LEU A 59 -4.21 11.75 1.75
C LEU A 59 -5.26 11.94 0.66
N SER A 60 -5.79 10.85 0.09
CA SER A 60 -6.88 10.90 -0.88
C SER A 60 -8.14 11.53 -0.31
N ILE A 61 -8.49 11.21 0.95
CA ILE A 61 -9.65 11.80 1.64
C ILE A 61 -9.41 13.28 1.96
N LEU A 62 -8.20 13.64 2.40
CA LEU A 62 -7.86 15.04 2.67
C LEU A 62 -7.84 15.91 1.40
N GLN A 63 -7.46 15.32 0.27
CA GLN A 63 -7.38 16.00 -1.02
C GLN A 63 -8.67 15.87 -1.85
N SER A 64 -9.64 15.06 -1.43
CA SER A 64 -10.88 14.91 -2.18
C SER A 64 -11.69 16.20 -2.06
N ALA A 65 -11.72 16.97 -3.15
CA ALA A 65 -12.78 17.94 -3.36
C ALA A 65 -14.11 17.19 -3.55
N PRO A 66 -15.26 17.80 -3.19
CA PRO A 66 -16.55 17.27 -3.60
C PRO A 66 -16.53 17.09 -5.12
N LEU A 67 -16.83 15.88 -5.58
CA LEU A 67 -17.03 15.66 -7.01
C LEU A 67 -18.35 16.36 -7.38
N VAL A 68 -18.28 17.42 -8.18
CA VAL A 68 -19.45 18.22 -8.60
C VAL A 68 -19.65 18.06 -10.10
N GLY A 69 -20.88 17.76 -10.52
CA GLY A 69 -21.27 17.60 -11.92
C GLY A 69 -21.44 16.15 -12.35
N GLN A 70 -21.37 15.89 -13.66
CA GLN A 70 -21.37 14.54 -14.22
C GLN A 70 -19.97 13.94 -14.09
N ILE A 71 -19.88 12.77 -13.45
CA ILE A 71 -18.62 12.10 -13.15
C ILE A 71 -18.61 10.79 -13.92
N GLU A 72 -17.64 10.63 -14.82
CA GLU A 72 -17.37 9.33 -15.44
C GLU A 72 -16.53 8.50 -14.47
N VAL A 73 -17.07 7.37 -14.04
CA VAL A 73 -16.36 6.44 -13.18
C VAL A 73 -15.67 5.44 -14.08
N ASP A 74 -14.34 5.42 -14.07
CA ASP A 74 -13.58 4.34 -14.70
C ASP A 74 -13.88 3.04 -13.95
N GLU A 75 -14.52 2.08 -14.62
CA GLU A 75 -14.84 0.76 -14.08
C GLU A 75 -13.60 -0.15 -14.05
N SER A 76 -12.46 0.38 -13.60
CA SER A 76 -11.27 -0.42 -13.38
C SER A 76 -11.63 -1.52 -12.37
N TYR A 77 -11.80 -2.75 -12.86
CA TYR A 77 -12.28 -3.86 -12.06
C TYR A 77 -11.16 -4.35 -11.13
N PHE A 78 -11.19 -3.90 -9.88
CA PHE A 78 -10.23 -4.30 -8.84
C PHE A 78 -10.44 -5.73 -8.30
N GLY A 79 -11.31 -6.53 -8.91
CA GLY A 79 -11.66 -7.87 -8.47
C GLY A 79 -12.74 -7.88 -7.38
N ALA A 80 -13.49 -8.98 -7.29
CA ALA A 80 -14.49 -9.14 -6.24
C ALA A 80 -13.80 -9.26 -4.86
N ARG A 81 -14.27 -8.51 -3.85
CA ARG A 81 -14.04 -8.88 -2.45
C ARG A 81 -14.66 -10.26 -2.29
N ARG A 82 -13.84 -11.29 -1.99
CA ARG A 82 -14.33 -12.67 -1.94
C ARG A 82 -15.44 -12.80 -0.88
N VAL A 83 -16.68 -12.87 -1.33
CA VAL A 83 -17.84 -13.29 -0.53
C VAL A 83 -18.07 -14.77 -0.85
N ARG A 84 -17.97 -15.64 0.15
CA ARG A 84 -18.17 -17.08 -0.03
C ARG A 84 -19.57 -17.31 -0.61
N GLY A 85 -19.64 -17.92 -1.80
CA GLY A 85 -20.90 -18.22 -2.48
C GLY A 85 -21.36 -17.19 -3.52
N LYS A 86 -20.75 -16.01 -3.61
CA LYS A 86 -21.04 -15.03 -4.67
C LYS A 86 -19.87 -14.95 -5.66
N ARG A 87 -20.17 -15.06 -6.96
CA ARG A 87 -19.20 -14.95 -8.05
C ARG A 87 -19.55 -13.72 -8.92
N GLY A 88 -18.55 -13.04 -9.48
CA GLY A 88 -18.74 -11.96 -10.44
C GLY A 88 -18.68 -10.53 -9.87
N ARG A 89 -18.98 -9.55 -10.74
CA ARG A 89 -19.10 -8.12 -10.40
C ARG A 89 -20.41 -7.89 -9.62
N GLY A 90 -20.38 -7.08 -8.55
CA GLY A 90 -21.57 -6.74 -7.77
C GLY A 90 -21.88 -7.64 -6.56
N ALA A 91 -20.92 -8.42 -6.09
CA ALA A 91 -21.04 -9.10 -4.80
C ALA A 91 -20.97 -8.06 -3.65
N LEU A 92 -22.10 -7.39 -3.40
CA LEU A 92 -22.37 -6.65 -2.17
C LEU A 92 -22.55 -7.62 -1.00
#